data_AF-A0A7T8JWJ2-F1
#
_entry.id   AF-A0A7T8JWJ2-F1
#
_cell.length_a   1.000
_cell.length_b   1.000
_cell.length_c   1.000
_cell.angle_alpha   90.00
_cell.angle_beta   90.00
_cell.angle_gamma   90.00
#
_symmetry.space_group_name_H-M   'P 1'
#
loop_
_entity.id
_entity.type
_entity.pdbx_description
1 polymer ?
#
loop_
_entity_poly.entity_id
_entity_poly.type
_entity_poly.pdbx_seq_one_letter_code
_entity_poly.pdbx_strand_id
1 'polypeptide(L)'
;PHLFPEPPQHILVLHDPHSALKNASLIEYFWSVNETNYGVTSEPFQVFTPTALGISHFKVIAVATFTDNHTKYGNFSADIIVRDPILFVNATGDLWIKHNQVLDLNVDCDGSGPWSYCWSVQDPSYNVTGNETCLKSTVLRESCAFEVYWYFRQAGSHKVLVIVNNGVSQIIKLYEVTVYKIKPQTPVSFIVVPIVSVIGIMFALIIALHLVVKFKRRLAIETADFDFSLQDDHNLEYRTFWERLRDSMLNAFGNASDDVSHISSSNSSSHGGSAKPP
;
A
#
# COMPACT_ATOMS: atom_id res chain seq x y z
N PRO A 1 9.05 30.30 29.15
CA PRO A 1 8.80 31.68 28.67
C PRO A 1 8.68 31.67 27.14
N HIS A 2 7.48 31.33 26.65
CA HIS A 2 7.16 31.47 25.24
C HIS A 2 7.00 32.96 24.97
N LEU A 3 8.00 33.56 24.31
CA LEU A 3 7.85 34.88 23.69
C LEU A 3 6.73 34.73 22.66
N PHE A 4 5.55 35.24 22.98
CA PHE A 4 4.56 35.53 21.96
C PHE A 4 5.22 36.54 21.01
N PRO A 5 5.37 36.23 19.72
CA PRO A 5 5.82 37.24 18.77
C PRO A 5 4.85 38.42 18.86
N GLU A 6 5.39 39.64 18.96
CA GLU A 6 4.58 40.85 18.87
C GLU A 6 3.74 40.78 17.59
N PRO A 7 2.48 41.23 17.62
CA PRO A 7 1.62 41.17 16.44
C PRO A 7 2.29 41.94 15.29
N PRO A 8 2.27 41.39 14.06
CA PRO A 8 2.94 42.02 12.93
C PRO A 8 2.39 43.43 12.71
N GLN A 9 3.27 44.42 12.83
CA GLN A 9 2.95 45.82 12.56
C GLN A 9 3.29 46.13 11.10
N HIS A 10 2.32 46.66 10.38
CA HIS A 10 2.53 47.11 9.01
C HIS A 10 2.59 48.64 9.00
N ILE A 11 3.63 49.19 8.40
CA ILE A 11 3.80 50.63 8.20
C ILE A 11 3.39 50.94 6.76
N LEU A 12 2.30 51.70 6.61
CA LEU A 12 1.92 52.23 5.30
C LEU A 12 2.59 53.58 5.13
N VAL A 13 3.35 53.76 4.05
CA VAL A 13 4.01 55.03 3.71
C VAL A 13 3.43 55.56 2.42
N LEU A 14 2.95 56.80 2.43
CA LEU A 14 2.53 57.51 1.23
C LEU A 14 3.77 57.95 0.44
N HIS A 15 3.87 57.47 -0.79
CA HIS A 15 4.95 57.84 -1.69
C HIS A 15 4.53 58.99 -2.62
N ASP A 16 5.26 60.12 -2.59
CA ASP A 16 5.06 61.29 -3.45
C ASP A 16 6.17 61.39 -4.52
N PRO A 17 6.03 60.71 -5.66
CA PRO A 17 7.09 60.62 -6.68
C PRO A 17 7.38 61.96 -7.37
N HIS A 18 6.41 62.87 -7.43
CA HIS A 18 6.55 64.16 -8.11
C HIS A 18 6.92 65.30 -7.16
N SER A 19 7.13 65.00 -5.87
CA SER A 19 7.34 66.02 -4.83
C SER A 19 6.25 67.09 -4.84
N ALA A 20 5.03 66.71 -5.23
CA ALA A 20 3.90 67.62 -5.39
C ALA A 20 3.49 68.25 -4.05
N LEU A 21 3.82 67.60 -2.94
CA LEU A 21 3.50 68.01 -1.57
C LEU A 21 4.67 68.70 -0.86
N LYS A 22 5.87 68.73 -1.45
CA LYS A 22 7.11 69.19 -0.77
C LYS A 22 7.09 70.65 -0.29
N ASN A 23 6.36 71.52 -0.99
CA ASN A 23 6.28 72.95 -0.69
C ASN A 23 5.01 73.33 0.10
N ALA A 24 4.22 72.35 0.55
CA ALA A 24 3.05 72.61 1.37
C ALA A 24 3.47 73.10 2.76
N SER A 25 2.76 74.10 3.30
CA SER A 25 2.95 74.59 4.66
C SER A 25 2.34 73.67 5.71
N LEU A 26 1.27 72.97 5.36
CA LEU A 26 0.59 72.00 6.22
C LEU A 26 0.09 70.85 5.35
N ILE A 27 0.28 69.62 5.81
CA ILE A 27 -0.28 68.43 5.18
C ILE A 27 -0.99 67.60 6.25
N GLU A 28 -2.24 67.24 5.96
CA GLU A 28 -3.06 66.38 6.80
C GLU A 28 -3.44 65.12 6.02
N TYR A 29 -3.23 63.96 6.63
CA TYR A 29 -3.55 62.66 6.07
C TYR A 29 -4.72 62.05 6.83
N PHE A 30 -5.83 61.82 6.14
CA PHE A 30 -7.03 61.21 6.68
C PHE A 30 -7.02 59.72 6.31
N TRP A 31 -6.85 58.86 7.32
CA TRP A 31 -6.69 57.42 7.12
C TRP A 31 -8.01 56.69 7.34
N SER A 32 -8.33 55.78 6.42
CA SER A 32 -9.46 54.88 6.54
C SER A 32 -9.07 53.46 6.10
N VAL A 33 -9.56 52.46 6.83
CA VAL A 33 -9.39 51.03 6.53
C VAL A 33 -10.74 50.36 6.59
N ASN A 34 -11.14 49.67 5.52
CA ASN A 34 -12.45 49.02 5.41
C ASN A 34 -13.60 49.95 5.83
N GLU A 35 -13.59 51.18 5.31
CA GLU A 35 -14.56 52.25 5.61
C GLU A 35 -14.54 52.79 7.05
N THR A 36 -13.69 52.25 7.93
CA THR A 36 -13.51 52.74 9.30
C THR A 36 -12.44 53.83 9.31
N ASN A 37 -12.74 54.98 9.93
CA ASN A 37 -11.79 56.08 10.04
C ASN A 37 -10.80 55.85 11.19
N TYR A 38 -9.50 55.95 10.90
CA TYR A 38 -8.41 55.78 11.86
C TYR A 38 -7.85 57.12 12.39
N GLY A 39 -8.37 58.23 11.88
CA GLY A 39 -8.02 59.58 12.32
C GLY A 39 -7.15 60.33 11.32
N VAL A 40 -6.56 61.41 11.81
CA VAL A 40 -5.75 62.35 11.02
C VAL A 40 -4.33 62.38 11.54
N THR A 41 -3.35 62.30 10.65
CA THR A 41 -1.93 62.47 10.98
C THR A 41 -1.30 63.59 10.15
N SER A 42 -0.24 64.19 10.68
CA SER A 42 0.64 65.10 9.93
C SER A 42 1.78 64.36 9.21
N GLU A 43 2.03 63.11 9.58
CA GLU A 43 3.07 62.27 8.99
C GLU A 43 2.53 61.41 7.85
N PRO A 44 3.31 61.18 6.78
CA PRO A 44 2.89 60.44 5.59
C PRO A 44 2.82 58.92 5.84
N PHE A 45 2.77 58.48 7.10
CA PHE A 45 2.66 57.07 7.43
C PHE A 45 1.74 56.82 8.61
N GLN A 46 1.19 55.61 8.65
CA GLN A 46 0.35 55.11 9.74
C GLN A 46 0.70 53.65 10.01
N VAL A 47 0.81 53.30 11.30
CA VAL A 47 0.99 51.92 11.74
C VAL A 47 -0.38 51.27 11.85
N PHE A 48 -0.51 50.10 11.23
CA PHE A 48 -1.72 49.29 11.26
C PHE A 48 -1.39 47.87 11.77
N THR A 49 -2.25 47.37 12.66
CA THR A 49 -2.21 46.00 13.15
C THR A 49 -3.45 45.27 12.65
N PRO A 50 -3.30 44.28 11.77
CA PRO A 50 -4.42 43.47 11.29
C PRO A 50 -5.08 42.69 12.43
N THR A 51 -6.41 42.70 12.48
CA THR A 51 -7.20 41.91 13.43
C THR A 51 -7.81 40.64 12.82
N ALA A 52 -7.92 40.59 11.49
CA ALA A 52 -8.52 39.48 10.76
C ALA A 52 -7.76 39.18 9.46
N LEU A 53 -7.87 37.93 9.01
CA LEU A 53 -7.35 37.48 7.71
C LEU A 53 -8.18 38.03 6.57
N GLY A 54 -7.55 38.14 5.39
CA GLY A 54 -8.21 38.54 4.16
C GLY A 54 -7.76 39.91 3.67
N ILE A 55 -8.63 40.55 2.87
CA ILE A 55 -8.30 41.80 2.19
C ILE A 55 -8.68 42.97 3.11
N SER A 56 -7.73 43.86 3.34
CA SER A 56 -7.93 45.14 4.00
C SER A 56 -7.76 46.26 2.97
N HIS A 57 -8.84 47.00 2.73
CA HIS A 57 -8.89 48.12 1.80
C HIS A 57 -8.48 49.40 2.52
N PHE A 58 -7.32 49.93 2.17
CA PHE A 58 -6.80 51.19 2.70
C PHE A 58 -7.17 52.33 1.77
N LYS A 59 -7.59 53.44 2.36
CA LYS A 59 -7.82 54.69 1.66
C LYS A 59 -7.30 55.86 2.49
N VAL A 60 -6.54 56.71 1.83
CA VAL A 60 -5.88 57.88 2.41
C VAL A 60 -6.25 59.10 1.59
N ILE A 61 -6.78 60.12 2.26
CA ILE A 61 -6.98 61.43 1.66
C ILE A 61 -5.90 62.34 2.20
N ALA A 62 -5.01 62.82 1.34
CA ALA A 62 -4.01 63.82 1.70
C ALA A 62 -4.55 65.21 1.34
N VAL A 63 -4.53 66.14 2.30
CA VAL A 63 -4.90 67.54 2.11
C VAL A 63 -3.67 68.38 2.38
N ALA A 64 -3.17 69.08 1.36
CA ALA A 64 -2.00 69.93 1.44
C ALA A 64 -2.38 71.38 1.22
N THR A 65 -2.06 72.23 2.19
CA THR A 65 -2.26 73.67 2.16
C THR A 65 -0.94 74.36 1.90
N PHE A 66 -0.91 75.25 0.92
CA PHE A 66 0.26 76.01 0.50
C PHE A 66 0.20 77.44 1.06
N THR A 67 1.35 78.12 1.14
CA THR A 67 1.50 79.45 1.76
C THR A 67 0.73 80.56 1.06
N ASP A 68 0.36 80.32 -0.19
CA ASP A 68 -0.46 81.14 -1.08
C ASP A 68 -1.97 80.87 -0.91
N ASN A 69 -2.34 80.15 0.16
CA ASN A 69 -3.71 79.78 0.54
C ASN A 69 -4.40 78.86 -0.49
N HIS A 70 -3.61 78.18 -1.33
CA HIS A 70 -4.12 77.15 -2.22
C HIS A 70 -4.18 75.82 -1.46
N THR A 71 -5.24 75.04 -1.66
CA THR A 71 -5.33 73.69 -1.12
C THR A 71 -5.37 72.68 -2.27
N LYS A 72 -4.54 71.64 -2.17
CA LYS A 72 -4.60 70.47 -3.05
C LYS A 72 -5.01 69.27 -2.23
N TYR A 73 -5.83 68.40 -2.83
CA TYR A 73 -6.20 67.13 -2.23
C TYR A 73 -5.83 65.97 -3.15
N GLY A 74 -5.44 64.85 -2.57
CA GLY A 74 -5.13 63.60 -3.26
C GLY A 74 -5.84 62.44 -2.58
N ASN A 75 -6.38 61.51 -3.37
CA ASN A 75 -6.99 60.29 -2.87
C ASN A 75 -6.13 59.10 -3.30
N PHE A 76 -5.71 58.31 -2.33
CA PHE A 76 -4.85 57.15 -2.52
C PHE A 76 -5.53 55.93 -1.93
N SER A 77 -5.44 54.80 -2.62
CA SER A 77 -6.00 53.54 -2.16
C SER A 77 -5.03 52.40 -2.40
N ALA A 78 -4.97 51.46 -1.45
CA ALA A 78 -4.15 50.27 -1.57
C ALA A 78 -4.86 49.09 -0.89
N ASP A 79 -4.69 47.89 -1.45
CA ASP A 79 -5.21 46.66 -0.84
C ASP A 79 -4.06 45.88 -0.22
N ILE A 80 -4.20 45.52 1.05
CA ILE A 80 -3.27 44.62 1.74
C ILE A 80 -3.98 43.30 1.99
N ILE A 81 -3.34 42.20 1.61
CA ILE A 81 -3.85 40.85 1.83
C ILE A 81 -3.12 40.25 3.02
N VAL A 82 -3.85 40.08 4.12
CA VAL A 82 -3.35 39.53 5.38
C VAL A 82 -3.53 38.02 5.34
N ARG A 83 -2.44 37.29 5.56
CA ARG A 83 -2.37 35.82 5.50
C ARG A 83 -1.54 35.28 6.66
N ASP A 84 -1.95 34.14 7.19
CA ASP A 84 -1.14 33.35 8.12
C ASP A 84 0.06 32.72 7.41
N PRO A 85 1.26 32.75 8.03
CA PRO A 85 2.43 32.07 7.51
C PRO A 85 2.28 30.54 7.61
N ILE A 86 3.04 29.84 6.77
CA ILE A 86 3.26 28.40 6.83
C ILE A 86 4.35 28.15 7.88
N LEU A 87 4.03 27.38 8.92
CA LEU A 87 4.96 26.98 9.96
C LEU A 87 5.35 25.50 9.81
N PHE A 88 4.45 24.67 9.30
CA PHE A 88 4.62 23.23 9.22
C PHE A 88 4.25 22.70 7.82
N VAL A 89 5.13 21.84 7.30
CA VAL A 89 4.91 21.06 6.08
C VAL A 89 5.30 19.63 6.39
N ASN A 90 4.31 18.73 6.33
CA ASN A 90 4.47 17.32 6.63
C ASN A 90 4.10 16.49 5.41
N ALA A 91 4.80 15.37 5.22
CA ALA A 91 4.44 14.39 4.20
C ALA A 91 4.10 13.07 4.88
N THR A 92 3.02 12.46 4.41
CA THR A 92 2.54 11.15 4.83
C THR A 92 2.69 10.18 3.65
N GLY A 93 3.19 8.97 3.93
CA GLY A 93 3.44 7.96 2.90
C GLY A 93 4.71 7.17 3.15
N ASP A 94 4.89 6.08 2.39
CA ASP A 94 6.03 5.18 2.56
C ASP A 94 7.28 5.77 1.89
N LEU A 95 8.28 6.11 2.69
CA LEU A 95 9.61 6.51 2.19
C LEU A 95 10.50 5.30 1.84
N TRP A 96 10.05 4.08 2.17
CA TRP A 96 10.75 2.82 1.90
C TRP A 96 9.94 2.00 0.91
N ILE A 97 10.24 2.17 -0.37
CA ILE A 97 9.47 1.56 -1.45
C ILE A 97 10.22 0.43 -2.13
N LYS A 98 9.48 -0.59 -2.57
CA LYS A 98 10.04 -1.69 -3.34
C LYS A 98 10.42 -1.19 -4.73
N HIS A 99 11.46 -1.78 -5.30
CA HIS A 99 11.75 -1.58 -6.72
C HIS A 99 10.53 -1.96 -7.57
N ASN A 100 10.22 -1.15 -8.59
CA ASN A 100 9.00 -1.17 -9.40
C ASN A 100 7.71 -0.68 -8.72
N GLN A 101 7.79 -0.11 -7.52
CA GLN A 101 6.68 0.58 -6.89
C GLN A 101 6.80 2.09 -7.13
N VAL A 102 5.65 2.77 -7.24
CA VAL A 102 5.57 4.23 -7.34
C VAL A 102 5.59 4.82 -5.94
N LEU A 103 6.34 5.91 -5.74
CA LEU A 103 6.26 6.72 -4.54
C LEU A 103 4.92 7.44 -4.51
N ASP A 104 4.24 7.35 -3.38
CA ASP A 104 2.99 8.02 -3.10
C ASP A 104 3.13 8.76 -1.78
N LEU A 105 3.33 10.08 -1.86
CA LEU A 105 3.38 10.95 -0.69
C LEU A 105 2.24 11.94 -0.75
N ASN A 106 1.47 12.04 0.33
CA ASN A 106 0.49 13.09 0.53
C ASN A 106 1.10 14.16 1.45
N VAL A 107 1.30 15.36 0.90
CA VAL A 107 1.88 16.51 1.59
C VAL A 107 0.75 17.38 2.12
N ASP A 108 0.83 17.73 3.40
CA ASP A 108 -0.11 18.60 4.10
C ASP A 108 0.65 19.76 4.78
N CYS A 109 0.01 20.92 4.83
CA CYS A 109 0.61 22.15 5.34
C CYS A 109 -0.41 23.08 6.00
N ASP A 110 0.10 23.95 6.86
CA ASP A 110 -0.69 24.95 7.57
C ASP A 110 -0.63 26.34 6.89
N GLY A 111 -1.14 27.35 7.60
CA GLY A 111 -1.25 28.73 7.14
C GLY A 111 -2.53 29.01 6.37
N SER A 112 -2.54 30.12 5.64
CA SER A 112 -3.68 30.53 4.81
C SER A 112 -3.29 30.67 3.35
N GLY A 113 -4.22 30.31 2.47
CA GLY A 113 -4.01 30.29 1.03
C GLY A 113 -4.12 31.65 0.35
N PRO A 114 -3.92 31.70 -0.98
CA PRO A 114 -3.52 30.58 -1.83
C PRO A 114 -2.07 30.13 -1.58
N TRP A 115 -1.87 28.82 -1.61
CA TRP A 115 -0.55 28.20 -1.56
C TRP A 115 -0.04 27.92 -2.96
N SER A 116 1.26 28.01 -3.14
CA SER A 116 1.96 27.64 -4.36
C SER A 116 3.00 26.60 -3.99
N TYR A 117 3.05 25.50 -4.73
CA TYR A 117 3.97 24.42 -4.44
C TYR A 117 4.67 23.92 -5.69
N CYS A 118 5.82 23.31 -5.50
CA CYS A 118 6.47 22.48 -6.49
C CYS A 118 7.28 21.39 -5.79
N TRP A 119 7.60 20.34 -6.55
CA TRP A 119 8.46 19.29 -6.07
C TRP A 119 9.37 18.79 -7.18
N SER A 120 10.50 18.20 -6.80
CA SER A 120 11.47 17.63 -7.72
C SER A 120 12.27 16.51 -7.06
N VAL A 121 12.78 15.59 -7.87
CA VAL A 121 13.72 14.58 -7.42
C VAL A 121 15.13 15.10 -7.60
N GLN A 122 15.93 14.97 -6.54
CA GLN A 122 17.29 15.46 -6.45
C GLN A 122 18.26 14.30 -6.24
N ASP A 123 19.54 14.58 -6.51
CA ASP A 123 20.61 13.62 -6.27
C ASP A 123 20.73 13.25 -4.79
N PRO A 124 21.22 12.04 -4.45
CA PRO A 124 21.30 11.59 -3.06
C PRO A 124 22.25 12.46 -2.20
N SER A 125 23.23 13.11 -2.84
CA SER A 125 24.17 14.03 -2.19
C SER A 125 23.62 15.46 -2.05
N TYR A 126 22.44 15.76 -2.60
CA TYR A 126 21.87 17.10 -2.56
C TYR A 126 21.45 17.48 -1.14
N ASN A 127 21.79 18.72 -0.76
CA ASN A 127 21.43 19.30 0.53
C ASN A 127 20.72 20.63 0.31
N VAL A 128 19.78 20.97 1.20
CA VAL A 128 19.02 22.22 1.14
C VAL A 128 19.96 23.39 1.42
N THR A 129 20.00 24.35 0.50
CA THR A 129 20.75 25.61 0.58
C THR A 129 19.91 26.75 1.13
N GLY A 130 18.58 26.63 1.10
CA GLY A 130 17.62 27.63 1.57
C GLY A 130 17.26 28.68 0.51
N ASN A 131 17.85 28.60 -0.69
CA ASN A 131 17.57 29.50 -1.81
C ASN A 131 16.94 28.76 -3.01
N GLU A 132 16.32 27.61 -2.75
CA GLU A 132 15.60 26.86 -3.75
C GLU A 132 14.33 27.60 -4.17
N THR A 133 14.09 27.65 -5.47
CA THR A 133 12.92 28.32 -6.04
C THR A 133 12.18 27.40 -7.00
N CYS A 134 10.87 27.59 -7.08
CA CYS A 134 10.03 26.87 -8.02
C CYS A 134 10.08 27.54 -9.40
N LEU A 135 10.68 26.86 -10.39
CA LEU A 135 10.58 27.30 -11.80
C LEU A 135 9.15 27.21 -12.32
N LYS A 136 8.42 26.17 -11.89
CA LYS A 136 7.01 25.95 -12.22
C LYS A 136 6.28 25.54 -10.95
N SER A 137 5.43 26.44 -10.45
CA SER A 137 4.59 26.20 -9.28
C SER A 137 3.14 25.95 -9.67
N THR A 138 2.48 25.13 -8.87
CA THR A 138 1.05 24.87 -8.94
C THR A 138 0.37 25.58 -7.79
N VAL A 139 -0.80 26.19 -8.03
CA VAL A 139 -1.51 26.99 -7.03
C VAL A 139 -2.70 26.23 -6.46
N LEU A 140 -2.78 26.18 -5.13
CA LEU A 140 -3.88 25.62 -4.34
C LEU A 140 -4.66 26.75 -3.68
N ARG A 141 -5.99 26.68 -3.74
CA ARG A 141 -6.88 27.75 -3.24
C ARG A 141 -7.69 27.37 -2.01
N GLU A 142 -8.07 26.10 -1.89
CA GLU A 142 -9.01 25.65 -0.87
C GLU A 142 -8.29 25.07 0.36
N SER A 143 -7.39 24.12 0.14
CA SER A 143 -6.60 23.48 1.19
C SER A 143 -5.14 23.30 0.75
N CYS A 144 -4.24 23.24 1.73
CA CYS A 144 -2.82 22.96 1.52
C CYS A 144 -2.56 21.45 1.60
N ALA A 145 -3.14 20.70 0.65
CA ALA A 145 -2.93 19.26 0.54
C ALA A 145 -2.69 18.86 -0.91
N PHE A 146 -1.63 18.10 -1.18
CA PHE A 146 -1.30 17.64 -2.53
C PHE A 146 -0.48 16.35 -2.55
N GLU A 147 -0.63 15.60 -3.63
CA GLU A 147 0.05 14.32 -3.83
C GLU A 147 1.33 14.48 -4.65
N VAL A 148 2.35 13.71 -4.30
CA VAL A 148 3.62 13.60 -4.99
C VAL A 148 3.79 12.15 -5.47
N TYR A 149 3.60 11.96 -6.77
CA TYR A 149 3.78 10.68 -7.43
C TYR A 149 5.07 10.63 -8.23
N TRP A 150 5.95 9.68 -7.92
CA TRP A 150 7.17 9.49 -8.70
C TRP A 150 7.61 8.04 -8.81
N TYR A 151 8.07 7.67 -10.00
CA TYR A 151 8.61 6.34 -10.27
C TYR A 151 10.15 6.37 -10.33
N PHE A 152 10.79 5.65 -9.41
CA PHE A 152 12.24 5.53 -9.40
C PHE A 152 12.72 4.36 -10.24
N ARG A 153 13.48 4.65 -11.30
CA ARG A 153 14.05 3.64 -12.20
C ARG A 153 15.19 2.84 -11.56
N GLN A 154 15.93 3.44 -10.63
CA GLN A 154 17.09 2.83 -10.00
C GLN A 154 16.83 2.59 -8.52
N ALA A 155 17.29 1.45 -8.02
CA ALA A 155 17.30 1.17 -6.58
C ALA A 155 18.42 1.97 -5.90
N GLY A 156 18.22 2.34 -4.64
CA GLY A 156 19.14 3.19 -3.89
C GLY A 156 18.40 4.24 -3.06
N SER A 157 19.18 5.13 -2.44
CA SER A 157 18.65 6.32 -1.76
C SER A 157 18.46 7.43 -2.79
N HIS A 158 17.34 8.13 -2.71
CA HIS A 158 16.97 9.29 -3.52
C HIS A 158 16.42 10.38 -2.61
N LYS A 159 16.39 11.62 -3.08
CA LYS A 159 15.84 12.75 -2.32
C LYS A 159 14.72 13.43 -3.10
N VAL A 160 13.64 13.75 -2.40
CA VAL A 160 12.50 14.47 -2.95
C VAL A 160 12.41 15.82 -2.27
N LEU A 161 12.64 16.89 -3.04
CA LEU A 161 12.55 18.26 -2.59
C LEU A 161 11.11 18.74 -2.80
N VAL A 162 10.49 19.27 -1.76
CA VAL A 162 9.16 19.89 -1.79
C VAL A 162 9.29 21.32 -1.29
N ILE A 163 8.73 22.26 -2.05
CA ILE A 163 8.73 23.68 -1.73
C ILE A 163 7.29 24.14 -1.69
N VAL A 164 6.90 24.81 -0.61
CA VAL A 164 5.56 25.40 -0.43
C VAL A 164 5.72 26.86 -0.04
N ASN A 165 4.95 27.74 -0.68
CA ASN A 165 4.98 29.18 -0.50
C ASN A 165 3.56 29.76 -0.59
N ASN A 166 3.16 30.63 0.33
CA ASN A 166 1.85 31.29 0.30
C ASN A 166 1.89 32.82 0.14
N GLY A 167 3.05 33.36 -0.25
CA GLY A 167 3.31 34.79 -0.41
C GLY A 167 3.76 35.51 0.87
N VAL A 168 3.63 34.88 2.04
CA VAL A 168 4.14 35.40 3.32
C VAL A 168 5.39 34.65 3.76
N SER A 169 5.37 33.32 3.62
CA SER A 169 6.47 32.45 4.02
C SER A 169 6.71 31.37 2.99
N GLN A 170 7.93 30.87 2.94
CA GLN A 170 8.33 29.74 2.11
C GLN A 170 9.01 28.68 2.98
N ILE A 171 8.54 27.44 2.87
CA ILE A 171 9.13 26.28 3.54
C ILE A 171 9.65 25.31 2.49
N ILE A 172 10.87 24.84 2.72
CA ILE A 172 11.57 23.89 1.86
C ILE A 172 11.81 22.62 2.69
N LYS A 173 11.34 21.48 2.19
CA LYS A 173 11.49 20.16 2.82
C LYS A 173 12.16 19.19 1.87
N LEU A 174 13.03 18.37 2.43
CA LEU A 174 13.73 17.30 1.72
C LEU A 174 13.37 15.97 2.35
N TYR A 175 12.77 15.06 1.57
CA TYR A 175 12.40 13.73 2.01
C TYR A 175 13.36 12.71 1.41
N GLU A 176 13.98 11.89 2.26
CA GLU A 176 14.87 10.81 1.82
C GLU A 176 14.05 9.55 1.55
N VAL A 177 14.09 9.08 0.29
CA VAL A 177 13.33 7.93 -0.19
C VAL A 177 14.30 6.80 -0.52
N THR A 178 14.09 5.63 0.09
CA THR A 178 14.89 4.44 -0.15
C THR A 178 14.13 3.45 -1.01
N VAL A 179 14.69 3.15 -2.19
CA VAL A 179 14.15 2.16 -3.13
C VAL A 179 14.94 0.87 -2.99
N TYR A 180 14.36 -0.15 -2.35
CA TYR A 180 15.05 -1.41 -2.10
C TYR A 180 14.63 -2.52 -3.07
N LYS A 181 15.60 -3.35 -3.46
CA LYS A 181 15.34 -4.57 -4.22
C LYS A 181 15.10 -5.72 -3.25
N ILE A 182 13.94 -6.35 -3.36
CA ILE A 182 13.70 -7.60 -2.64
C ILE A 182 14.57 -8.68 -3.28
N LYS A 183 15.45 -9.28 -2.49
CA LYS A 183 16.09 -10.54 -2.89
C LYS A 183 15.01 -11.62 -2.81
N PRO A 184 14.68 -12.32 -3.92
CA PRO A 184 13.73 -13.41 -3.84
C PRO A 184 14.29 -14.46 -2.89
N GLN A 185 13.64 -14.66 -1.74
CA GLN A 185 13.93 -15.81 -0.89
C GLN A 185 13.32 -17.03 -1.57
N THR A 186 14.14 -18.06 -1.81
CA THR A 186 13.63 -19.33 -2.33
C THR A 186 12.63 -19.89 -1.32
N PRO A 187 11.41 -20.29 -1.75
CA PRO A 187 10.43 -20.83 -0.83
C PRO A 187 10.99 -22.08 -0.17
N VAL A 188 10.92 -22.16 1.15
CA VAL A 188 11.49 -23.26 1.97
C VAL A 188 11.01 -24.63 1.48
N SER A 189 9.79 -24.70 0.94
CA SER A 189 9.20 -25.89 0.30
C SER A 189 10.09 -26.50 -0.79
N PHE A 190 10.75 -25.68 -1.61
CA PHE A 190 11.63 -26.17 -2.69
C PHE A 190 12.79 -27.02 -2.16
N ILE A 191 13.25 -26.75 -0.93
CA ILE A 191 14.31 -27.49 -0.27
C ILE A 191 13.75 -28.68 0.52
N VAL A 192 12.65 -28.49 1.25
CA VAL A 192 12.13 -29.49 2.19
C VAL A 192 11.42 -30.65 1.48
N VAL A 193 10.63 -30.38 0.43
CA VAL A 193 9.86 -31.40 -0.29
C VAL A 193 10.72 -32.54 -0.86
N PRO A 194 11.82 -32.29 -1.60
CA PRO A 194 12.65 -33.38 -2.11
C PRO A 194 13.29 -34.21 -0.99
N ILE A 195 13.70 -33.59 0.11
CA ILE A 195 14.30 -34.30 1.26
C ILE A 195 13.30 -35.26 1.90
N VAL A 196 12.08 -34.78 2.18
CA VAL A 196 11.02 -35.61 2.79
C VAL A 196 10.58 -36.73 1.83
N SER A 197 10.52 -36.46 0.53
CA SER A 197 10.18 -37.47 -0.48
C SER A 197 11.20 -38.61 -0.52
N VAL A 198 12.50 -38.32 -0.47
CA VAL A 198 13.56 -39.36 -0.46
C VAL A 198 13.47 -40.20 0.82
N ILE A 199 13.25 -39.56 1.97
CA ILE A 199 13.07 -40.26 3.26
C ILE A 199 11.84 -41.17 3.18
N GLY A 200 10.71 -40.68 2.64
CA GLY A 200 9.49 -41.47 2.47
C GLY A 200 9.69 -42.71 1.60
N ILE A 201 10.42 -42.58 0.49
CA ILE A 201 10.76 -43.71 -0.39
C ILE A 201 11.61 -44.75 0.36
N MET A 202 12.61 -44.32 1.14
CA MET A 202 13.44 -45.22 1.94
C MET A 202 12.62 -46.02 2.96
N PHE A 203 11.70 -45.38 3.66
CA PHE A 203 10.80 -46.06 4.59
C PHE A 203 9.88 -47.07 3.87
N ALA A 204 9.33 -46.70 2.72
CA ALA A 204 8.49 -47.59 1.93
C ALA A 204 9.24 -48.87 1.49
N LEU A 205 10.51 -48.74 1.10
CA LEU A 205 11.37 -49.88 0.74
C LEU A 205 11.62 -50.81 1.92
N ILE A 206 11.91 -50.26 3.10
CA ILE A 206 12.11 -51.05 4.33
C ILE A 206 10.84 -51.84 4.66
N ILE A 207 9.67 -51.17 4.61
CA ILE A 207 8.38 -51.80 4.89
C ILE A 207 8.10 -52.92 3.86
N ALA A 208 8.33 -52.66 2.58
CA ALA A 208 8.14 -53.65 1.52
C ALA A 208 9.00 -54.90 1.74
N LEU A 209 10.29 -54.73 2.08
CA LEU A 209 11.18 -55.84 2.40
C LEU A 209 10.67 -56.64 3.61
N HIS A 210 10.23 -55.94 4.65
CA HIS A 210 9.73 -56.56 5.88
C HIS A 210 8.45 -57.39 5.63
N LEU A 211 7.56 -56.89 4.77
CA LEU A 211 6.35 -57.60 4.35
C LEU A 211 6.68 -58.85 3.52
N VAL A 212 7.63 -58.75 2.58
CA VAL A 212 8.06 -59.90 1.75
C VAL A 212 8.65 -61.01 2.63
N VAL A 213 9.52 -60.68 3.58
CA VAL A 213 10.10 -61.67 4.51
C VAL A 213 9.00 -62.28 5.39
N LYS A 214 8.10 -61.48 5.93
CA LYS A 214 6.98 -61.96 6.76
C LYS A 214 6.05 -62.90 5.98
N PHE A 215 5.77 -62.58 4.72
CA PHE A 215 4.97 -63.40 3.82
C PHE A 215 5.67 -64.74 3.53
N LYS A 216 6.96 -64.71 3.17
CA LYS A 216 7.75 -65.92 2.94
C LYS A 216 7.87 -66.83 4.17
N ARG A 217 7.99 -66.26 5.38
CA ARG A 217 8.03 -67.05 6.63
C ARG A 217 6.70 -67.73 6.97
N ARG A 218 5.57 -67.20 6.53
CA ARG A 218 4.24 -67.81 6.75
C ARG A 218 3.91 -68.92 5.75
N LEU A 219 4.51 -68.91 4.56
CA LEU A 219 4.35 -69.98 3.56
C LEU A 219 5.12 -71.27 3.92
N ALA A 220 6.08 -71.21 4.84
CA ALA A 220 6.89 -72.36 5.26
C ALA A 220 6.35 -73.11 6.48
N ILE A 221 5.18 -72.72 7.01
CA ILE A 221 4.50 -73.39 8.13
C ILE A 221 3.10 -73.80 7.65
N GLU A 222 3.07 -74.85 6.83
CA GLU A 222 1.92 -75.74 6.67
C GLU A 222 2.45 -77.17 6.46
N THR A 223 3.20 -77.67 7.43
CA THR A 223 3.28 -79.13 7.65
C THR A 223 2.04 -79.51 8.42
N ALA A 224 1.00 -79.94 7.70
CA ALA A 224 -0.13 -80.62 8.32
C ALA A 224 0.40 -81.87 9.04
N ASP A 225 0.19 -81.91 10.35
CA ASP A 225 0.38 -83.10 11.17
C ASP A 225 -0.78 -84.05 10.85
N PHE A 226 -0.56 -84.93 9.88
CA PHE A 226 -1.54 -85.96 9.53
C PHE A 226 -1.45 -87.08 10.56
N ASP A 227 -2.28 -87.00 11.60
CA ASP A 227 -2.50 -88.08 12.55
C ASP A 227 -3.43 -89.14 11.91
N PHE A 228 -2.85 -90.22 11.40
CA PHE A 228 -3.61 -91.38 10.94
C PHE A 228 -3.81 -92.35 12.10
N SER A 229 -4.91 -92.16 12.83
CA SER A 229 -5.42 -93.22 13.72
C SER A 229 -5.88 -94.40 12.87
N LEU A 230 -5.11 -95.49 12.93
CA LEU A 230 -5.48 -96.81 12.45
C LEU A 230 -6.64 -97.32 13.30
N GLN A 231 -7.88 -97.17 12.82
CA GLN A 231 -8.99 -97.94 13.36
C GLN A 231 -9.98 -98.35 12.26
N ASP A 232 -10.13 -99.67 12.19
CA ASP A 232 -11.08 -100.48 11.41
C ASP A 232 -10.86 -100.61 9.90
N ASP A 233 -9.92 -101.51 9.59
CA ASP A 233 -10.11 -102.54 8.58
C ASP A 233 -11.48 -103.20 8.73
N HIS A 234 -12.37 -103.05 7.74
CA HIS A 234 -13.10 -104.17 7.15
C HIS A 234 -13.83 -103.72 5.86
N ASN A 235 -13.39 -104.29 4.73
CA ASN A 235 -14.05 -104.29 3.41
C ASN A 235 -14.03 -102.99 2.58
N LEU A 236 -12.85 -102.41 2.35
CA LEU A 236 -12.65 -101.58 1.16
C LEU A 236 -11.98 -102.42 0.06
N GLU A 237 -12.83 -103.10 -0.70
CA GLU A 237 -12.52 -103.72 -1.98
C GLU A 237 -11.61 -102.78 -2.80
N TYR A 238 -10.41 -103.23 -3.16
CA TYR A 238 -9.46 -102.45 -3.96
C TYR A 238 -10.04 -102.24 -5.36
N ARG A 239 -10.76 -101.14 -5.54
CA ARG A 239 -11.23 -100.70 -6.85
C ARG A 239 -10.21 -99.78 -7.48
N THR A 240 -9.84 -100.11 -8.71
CA THR A 240 -8.99 -99.25 -9.52
C THR A 240 -9.74 -97.96 -9.88
N PHE A 241 -9.01 -96.88 -10.13
CA PHE A 241 -9.59 -95.59 -10.51
C PHE A 241 -10.59 -95.72 -11.67
N TRP A 242 -10.31 -96.60 -12.62
CA TRP A 242 -11.17 -96.89 -13.77
C TRP A 242 -12.51 -97.52 -13.41
N GLU A 243 -12.57 -98.37 -12.39
CA GLU A 243 -13.84 -98.97 -11.93
C GLU A 243 -14.71 -97.91 -11.27
N ARG A 244 -14.12 -97.04 -10.44
CA ARG A 244 -14.85 -95.92 -9.83
C ARG A 244 -15.32 -94.90 -10.87
N LEU A 245 -14.49 -94.62 -11.89
CA LEU A 245 -14.86 -93.68 -12.96
C LEU A 245 -16.01 -94.23 -13.81
N ARG A 246 -15.97 -95.52 -14.15
CA ARG A 246 -17.03 -96.20 -14.92
C ARG A 246 -18.35 -96.21 -14.17
N ASP A 247 -18.35 -96.60 -12.89
CA ASP A 247 -19.56 -96.63 -12.07
C ASP A 247 -20.17 -95.23 -11.89
N SER A 248 -19.33 -94.21 -11.71
CA SER A 248 -19.79 -92.82 -11.61
C SER A 248 -20.41 -92.31 -12.91
N MET A 249 -19.85 -92.67 -14.08
CA MET A 249 -20.45 -92.34 -15.37
C MET A 249 -21.77 -93.08 -15.61
N LEU A 250 -21.83 -94.38 -15.34
CA LEU A 250 -23.05 -95.16 -15.54
C LEU A 250 -24.19 -94.67 -14.64
N ASN A 251 -23.90 -94.31 -13.38
CA ASN A 251 -24.89 -93.69 -12.50
C ASN A 251 -25.27 -92.26 -12.91
N ALA A 252 -24.35 -91.49 -13.48
CA ALA A 252 -24.64 -90.14 -13.96
C ALA A 252 -25.50 -90.13 -15.24
N PHE A 253 -25.38 -91.17 -16.09
CA PHE A 253 -26.16 -91.28 -17.34
C PHE A 253 -27.42 -92.15 -17.21
N GLY A 254 -27.55 -92.97 -16.15
CA GLY A 254 -28.70 -93.86 -15.93
C GLY A 254 -29.95 -93.21 -15.33
N ASN A 255 -29.87 -91.97 -14.82
CA ASN A 255 -30.99 -91.28 -14.15
C ASN A 255 -31.41 -89.97 -14.84
N ALA A 256 -31.30 -89.92 -16.17
CA ALA A 256 -31.81 -88.81 -16.98
C ALA A 256 -33.10 -89.21 -17.74
N SER A 257 -34.13 -89.57 -17.00
CA SER A 257 -35.54 -89.48 -17.43
C SER A 257 -36.44 -89.50 -16.19
N ASP A 258 -36.66 -88.33 -15.59
CA ASP A 258 -38.01 -87.78 -15.35
C ASP A 258 -37.92 -86.48 -14.52
N ASP A 259 -38.26 -85.40 -15.22
CA ASP A 259 -38.98 -84.19 -14.79
C ASP A 259 -38.59 -83.33 -13.56
N VAL A 260 -38.19 -82.10 -13.91
CA VAL A 260 -38.84 -80.80 -13.59
C VAL A 260 -38.57 -80.07 -12.27
N SER A 261 -37.98 -78.87 -12.45
CA SER A 261 -37.98 -77.64 -11.62
C SER A 261 -37.31 -77.71 -10.24
N HIS A 262 -36.30 -76.89 -9.92
CA HIS A 262 -36.30 -75.42 -9.96
C HIS A 262 -34.89 -74.82 -10.20
N ILE A 263 -34.84 -73.84 -11.12
CA ILE A 263 -33.80 -72.79 -11.31
C ILE A 263 -34.14 -71.65 -10.32
N SER A 264 -33.27 -70.83 -9.70
CA SER A 264 -31.92 -70.26 -9.94
C SER A 264 -31.46 -69.64 -8.60
N SER A 265 -30.25 -69.85 -8.08
CA SER A 265 -28.97 -69.19 -8.41
C SER A 265 -28.91 -67.66 -8.23
N SER A 266 -28.09 -67.28 -7.26
CA SER A 266 -27.62 -65.96 -6.85
C SER A 266 -26.67 -65.28 -7.84
N ASN A 267 -26.84 -63.96 -7.97
CA ASN A 267 -25.90 -62.87 -8.26
C ASN A 267 -24.54 -63.17 -8.91
N SER A 268 -24.34 -62.59 -10.10
CA SER A 268 -23.04 -62.20 -10.64
C SER A 268 -22.85 -60.68 -10.56
N SER A 269 -21.62 -60.28 -10.25
CA SER A 269 -21.08 -58.93 -10.26
C SER A 269 -20.80 -58.39 -11.68
N SER A 270 -20.87 -57.06 -11.86
CA SER A 270 -19.95 -56.25 -12.70
C SER A 270 -20.30 -54.76 -12.54
N HIS A 271 -19.43 -53.89 -12.01
CA HIS A 271 -18.36 -53.12 -12.68
C HIS A 271 -18.83 -52.02 -13.67
N GLY A 272 -18.34 -50.80 -13.45
CA GLY A 272 -18.40 -49.64 -14.36
C GLY A 272 -18.76 -48.36 -13.59
N GLY A 273 -18.05 -47.24 -13.64
CA GLY A 273 -16.91 -46.80 -14.43
C GLY A 273 -16.53 -45.37 -13.98
N SER A 274 -15.30 -44.99 -14.31
CA SER A 274 -14.64 -43.71 -14.03
C SER A 274 -15.32 -42.49 -14.66
N ALA A 275 -15.33 -41.33 -13.97
CA ALA A 275 -15.10 -40.00 -14.57
C ALA A 275 -14.94 -38.89 -13.50
N LYS A 276 -14.03 -37.96 -13.80
CA LYS A 276 -13.64 -36.68 -13.17
C LYS A 276 -13.69 -35.62 -14.33
N PRO A 277 -13.60 -34.27 -14.22
CA PRO A 277 -13.76 -33.22 -13.18
C PRO A 277 -14.84 -32.16 -13.64
N PRO A 278 -14.85 -30.82 -13.38
CA PRO A 278 -13.83 -29.85 -12.89
C PRO A 278 -13.62 -29.83 -11.37
#